data_AF-A0A1I5SK88-F1
#
_entry.id   AF-A0A1I5SK88-F1
#
_cell.length_a   1.000
_cell.length_b   1.000
_cell.length_c   1.000
_cell.angle_alpha   90.00
_cell.angle_beta   90.00
_cell.angle_gamma   90.00
#
_symmetry.space_group_name_H-M   'P 1'
#
loop_
_entity.id
_entity.type
_entity.pdbx_description
1 polymer ?
#
loop_
_entity_poly.entity_id
_entity_poly.type
_entity_poly.pdbx_seq_one_letter_code
_entity_poly.pdbx_strand_id
1 'polypeptide(L)'
;MSAQDFEKEYKKEFEEKEDLKIDEMQKTNKGRIFEEAAGGRIVLCGANAYEQKYYFNPLFKEIPESIKKELNIISVLFTQEAGGIFTIVFEEDGNISIETNADEEDITYDEITAGLLVGEVRRKRQDLFEALGLYYRIYVLHENPADILDES
;
A
#
# COMPACT_ATOMS: atom_id res chain seq x y z
N MET A 1 2.97 10.83 13.50
CA MET A 1 4.33 10.57 13.01
C MET A 1 4.41 11.05 11.58
N SER A 2 5.40 11.86 11.19
CA SER A 2 5.48 12.35 9.80
C SER A 2 6.03 11.27 8.86
N ALA A 3 5.83 11.42 7.55
CA ALA A 3 6.45 10.55 6.55
C ALA A 3 7.98 10.48 6.71
N GLN A 4 8.61 11.58 7.14
CA GLN A 4 10.04 11.65 7.43
C GLN A 4 10.40 10.89 8.72
N ASP A 5 9.54 10.90 9.72
CA ASP A 5 9.77 10.16 10.98
C ASP A 5 9.60 8.66 10.77
N PHE A 6 8.62 8.24 9.96
CA PHE A 6 8.48 6.83 9.59
C PHE A 6 9.65 6.36 8.74
N GLU A 7 10.02 7.11 7.72
CA GLU A 7 11.19 6.78 6.90
C GLU A 7 12.45 6.68 7.77
N LYS A 8 12.59 7.54 8.79
CA LYS A 8 13.70 7.51 9.74
C LYS A 8 13.65 6.34 10.73
N GLU A 9 12.47 6.00 11.26
CA GLU A 9 12.30 4.89 12.20
C GLU A 9 12.44 3.54 11.49
N TYR A 10 11.91 3.42 10.28
CA TYR A 10 12.08 2.26 9.41
C TYR A 10 13.53 2.12 8.94
N LYS A 11 14.17 3.21 8.48
CA LYS A 11 15.61 3.19 8.16
C LYS A 11 16.44 2.75 9.35
N LYS A 12 16.15 3.25 10.56
CA LYS A 12 16.91 2.89 11.77
C LYS A 12 16.78 1.41 12.17
N GLU A 13 15.65 0.78 11.88
CA GLU A 13 15.43 -0.65 12.14
C GLU A 13 16.13 -1.55 11.10
N PHE A 14 16.43 -1.03 9.90
CA PHE A 14 16.98 -1.77 8.76
C PHE A 14 18.28 -1.15 8.19
N GLU A 15 18.98 -0.30 8.96
CA GLU A 15 19.98 0.72 8.54
C GLU A 15 21.31 0.18 7.97
N GLU A 16 21.45 -1.12 7.72
CA GLU A 16 22.65 -1.69 7.08
C GLU A 16 22.59 -1.73 5.54
N LYS A 17 21.49 -1.33 4.87
CA LYS A 17 21.43 -1.26 3.39
C LYS A 17 21.03 0.11 2.84
N GLU A 18 21.75 0.53 1.80
CA GLU A 18 21.86 1.88 1.20
C GLU A 18 20.55 2.49 0.64
N ASP A 19 20.51 3.84 0.63
CA ASP A 19 19.66 4.77 -0.13
C ASP A 19 18.32 4.25 -0.70
N LEU A 20 17.22 4.64 -0.04
CA LEU A 20 15.85 4.41 -0.52
C LEU A 20 15.56 5.16 -1.83
N LYS A 21 15.29 4.42 -2.89
CA LYS A 21 15.06 4.94 -4.25
C LYS A 21 13.59 5.29 -4.52
N ILE A 22 12.99 6.09 -3.64
CA ILE A 22 11.55 6.44 -3.72
C ILE A 22 11.24 7.24 -4.99
N ASP A 23 12.15 8.11 -5.39
CA ASP A 23 12.00 8.97 -6.56
C ASP A 23 12.31 8.26 -7.91
N GLU A 24 12.80 7.02 -7.89
CA GLU A 24 13.13 6.28 -9.11
C GLU A 24 11.90 5.62 -9.75
N MET A 25 10.81 5.38 -9.01
CA MET A 25 9.61 4.75 -9.55
C MET A 25 8.80 5.70 -10.44
N GLN A 26 8.44 5.23 -11.62
CA GLN A 26 7.59 5.98 -12.55
C GLN A 26 6.12 5.95 -12.10
N LYS A 27 5.52 7.12 -11.88
CA LYS A 27 4.07 7.22 -11.61
C LYS A 27 3.28 6.89 -12.88
N THR A 28 2.33 5.97 -12.77
CA THR A 28 1.46 5.58 -13.89
C THR A 28 -0.01 5.80 -13.54
N ASN A 29 -0.81 6.17 -14.54
CA ASN A 29 -2.27 6.15 -14.45
C ASN A 29 -2.88 4.86 -15.04
N LYS A 30 -2.04 3.96 -15.57
CA LYS A 30 -2.47 2.66 -16.09
C LYS A 30 -2.48 1.66 -14.95
N GLY A 31 -3.61 1.55 -14.27
CA GLY A 31 -3.82 0.63 -13.14
C GLY A 31 -3.98 -0.84 -13.53
N ARG A 32 -4.15 -1.20 -14.81
CA ARG A 32 -4.56 -2.56 -15.24
C ARG A 32 -3.78 -3.71 -14.60
N ILE A 33 -2.46 -3.63 -14.55
CA ILE A 33 -1.61 -4.69 -13.95
C ILE A 33 -1.93 -4.85 -12.46
N PHE A 34 -2.19 -3.75 -11.77
CA PHE A 34 -2.56 -3.75 -10.35
C PHE A 34 -4.00 -4.23 -10.12
N GLU A 35 -4.95 -3.84 -10.99
CA GLU A 35 -6.34 -4.29 -10.92
C GLU A 35 -6.47 -5.80 -11.22
N GLU A 36 -5.67 -6.32 -12.14
CA GLU A 36 -5.58 -7.76 -12.46
C GLU A 36 -5.07 -8.54 -11.23
N ALA A 37 -4.02 -8.05 -10.56
CA ALA A 37 -3.49 -8.65 -9.34
C ALA A 37 -4.49 -8.59 -8.17
N ALA A 38 -5.38 -7.59 -8.14
CA ALA A 38 -6.36 -7.41 -7.08
C ALA A 38 -7.59 -8.33 -7.17
N GLY A 39 -7.74 -9.10 -8.25
CA GLY A 39 -8.83 -10.08 -8.38
C GLY A 39 -10.24 -9.47 -8.40
N GLY A 40 -10.39 -8.23 -8.88
CA GLY A 40 -11.66 -7.51 -8.96
C GLY A 40 -11.98 -6.60 -7.76
N ARG A 41 -11.13 -6.59 -6.73
CA ARG A 41 -11.18 -5.62 -5.62
C ARG A 41 -10.66 -4.25 -6.06
N ILE A 42 -11.05 -3.19 -5.35
CA ILE A 42 -10.64 -1.83 -5.72
C ILE A 42 -9.22 -1.56 -5.20
N VAL A 43 -8.28 -1.35 -6.12
CA VAL A 43 -6.91 -0.96 -5.76
C VAL A 43 -6.88 0.48 -5.26
N LEU A 44 -6.30 0.72 -4.08
CA LEU A 44 -5.97 2.06 -3.59
C LEU A 44 -4.65 2.53 -4.19
N CYS A 45 -3.60 1.72 -4.06
CA CYS A 45 -2.29 1.98 -4.64
C CYS A 45 -1.50 0.68 -4.79
N GLY A 46 -0.44 0.73 -5.59
CA GLY A 46 0.47 -0.40 -5.73
C GLY A 46 1.81 -0.01 -6.32
N ALA A 47 2.81 -0.86 -6.09
CA ALA A 47 4.15 -0.76 -6.64
C ALA A 47 4.50 -2.06 -7.35
N ASN A 48 5.21 -1.96 -8.48
CA ASN A 48 5.69 -3.09 -9.25
C ASN A 48 7.22 -2.98 -9.36
N ALA A 49 7.94 -3.94 -8.78
CA ALA A 49 9.41 -3.98 -8.78
C ALA A 49 9.96 -4.17 -10.20
N TYR A 50 9.33 -5.02 -11.01
CA TYR A 50 9.79 -5.40 -12.35
C TYR A 50 9.71 -4.24 -13.34
N GLU A 51 8.62 -3.49 -13.30
CA GLU A 51 8.40 -2.34 -14.17
C GLU A 51 8.89 -1.02 -13.56
N GLN A 52 9.29 -1.04 -12.29
CA GLN A 52 9.62 0.15 -11.50
C GLN A 52 8.52 1.22 -11.56
N LYS A 53 7.26 0.79 -11.43
CA LYS A 53 6.08 1.68 -11.48
C LYS A 53 5.34 1.75 -10.16
N TYR A 54 4.88 2.95 -9.85
CA TYR A 54 3.93 3.19 -8.76
C TYR A 54 2.59 3.68 -9.33
N TYR A 55 1.51 3.10 -8.83
CA TYR A 55 0.14 3.49 -9.14
C TYR A 55 -0.55 3.96 -7.87
N PHE A 56 -1.27 5.07 -7.99
CA PHE A 56 -2.24 5.52 -7.00
C PHE A 56 -3.56 5.73 -7.73
N ASN A 57 -4.64 5.15 -7.21
CA ASN A 57 -5.92 5.17 -7.91
C ASN A 57 -6.53 6.59 -7.90
N PRO A 58 -6.78 7.19 -9.08
CA PRO A 58 -7.33 8.54 -9.19
C PRO A 58 -8.70 8.74 -8.54
N LEU A 59 -9.45 7.67 -8.27
CA LEU A 59 -10.70 7.71 -7.51
C LEU A 59 -10.49 8.36 -6.13
N PHE A 60 -9.31 8.14 -5.54
CA PHE A 60 -8.96 8.59 -4.20
C PHE A 60 -8.12 9.88 -4.19
N LYS A 61 -8.22 10.69 -5.25
CA LYS A 61 -7.46 11.94 -5.38
C LYS A 61 -7.72 12.95 -4.25
N GLU A 62 -8.85 12.85 -3.54
CA GLU A 62 -9.20 13.73 -2.43
C GLU A 62 -8.49 13.36 -1.11
N ILE A 63 -7.82 12.20 -1.05
CA ILE A 63 -6.99 11.82 0.11
C ILE A 63 -5.85 12.84 0.28
N PRO A 64 -5.56 13.29 1.52
CA PRO A 64 -4.46 14.21 1.80
C PRO A 64 -3.11 13.76 1.24
N GLU A 65 -2.32 14.70 0.73
CA GLU A 65 -1.02 14.40 0.10
C GLU A 65 -0.04 13.72 1.06
N SER A 66 -0.10 14.01 2.36
CA SER A 66 0.72 13.34 3.37
C SER A 66 0.46 11.83 3.42
N ILE A 67 -0.82 11.42 3.32
CA ILE A 67 -1.21 10.01 3.30
C ILE A 67 -0.81 9.36 1.97
N LYS A 68 -1.01 10.05 0.85
CA LYS A 68 -0.55 9.55 -0.46
C LYS A 68 0.96 9.32 -0.49
N LYS A 69 1.73 10.23 0.10
CA LYS A 69 3.18 10.09 0.24
C LYS A 69 3.55 8.91 1.12
N GLU A 70 2.88 8.74 2.24
CA GLU A 70 3.09 7.61 3.16
C GLU A 70 2.79 6.26 2.49
N LEU A 71 1.68 6.15 1.76
CA LEU A 71 1.32 4.95 0.97
C LEU A 71 2.34 4.65 -0.13
N ASN A 72 2.86 5.70 -0.79
CA ASN A 72 3.90 5.56 -1.80
C ASN A 72 5.21 5.03 -1.18
N ILE A 73 5.65 5.61 -0.05
CA ILE A 73 6.83 5.16 0.68
C ILE A 73 6.70 3.67 1.05
N ILE A 74 5.57 3.29 1.65
CA ILE A 74 5.29 1.89 2.02
C ILE A 74 5.38 0.97 0.80
N SER A 75 4.71 1.33 -0.30
CA SER A 75 4.64 0.50 -1.49
C SER A 75 6.01 0.31 -2.15
N VAL A 76 6.78 1.39 -2.28
CA VAL A 76 8.12 1.34 -2.88
C VAL A 76 9.06 0.53 -2.01
N LEU A 77 9.09 0.80 -0.70
CA LEU A 77 9.91 0.06 0.27
C LEU A 77 9.67 -1.43 0.18
N PHE A 78 8.40 -1.82 0.16
CA PHE A 78 8.03 -3.22 0.07
C PHE A 78 8.66 -3.87 -1.16
N THR A 79 8.47 -3.28 -2.33
CA THR A 79 8.99 -3.83 -3.59
C THR A 79 10.50 -3.79 -3.73
N GLN A 80 11.18 -2.89 -3.00
CA GLN A 80 12.64 -2.85 -2.97
C GLN A 80 13.23 -3.98 -2.14
N GLU A 81 12.60 -4.30 -1.02
CA GLU A 81 13.08 -5.34 -0.10
C GLU A 81 12.65 -6.75 -0.53
N ALA A 82 11.38 -6.91 -0.92
CA ALA A 82 10.81 -8.22 -1.22
C ALA A 82 10.72 -8.53 -2.72
N GLY A 83 10.88 -7.55 -3.61
CA GLY A 83 10.57 -7.71 -5.04
C GLY A 83 9.06 -7.77 -5.32
N GLY A 84 8.68 -8.35 -6.45
CA GLY A 84 7.27 -8.60 -6.77
C GLY A 84 6.42 -7.36 -7.06
N ILE A 85 5.11 -7.58 -6.99
CA ILE A 85 4.04 -6.59 -7.08
C ILE A 85 3.39 -6.50 -5.71
N PHE A 86 3.34 -5.28 -5.18
CA PHE A 86 2.66 -4.96 -3.93
C PHE A 86 1.44 -4.10 -4.21
N THR A 87 0.31 -4.46 -3.62
CA THR A 87 -0.95 -3.69 -3.75
C THR A 87 -1.65 -3.55 -2.42
N ILE A 88 -2.22 -2.37 -2.19
CA ILE A 88 -3.17 -2.09 -1.10
C ILE A 88 -4.54 -1.98 -1.74
N VAL A 89 -5.49 -2.80 -1.29
CA VAL A 89 -6.83 -2.92 -1.86
C VAL A 89 -7.89 -2.69 -0.80
N PHE A 90 -9.04 -2.16 -1.22
CA PHE A 90 -10.25 -2.16 -0.42
C PHE A 90 -11.05 -3.43 -0.66
N GLU A 91 -11.45 -4.07 0.43
CA GLU A 91 -12.38 -5.19 0.45
C GLU A 91 -13.83 -4.69 0.33
N GLU A 92 -14.76 -5.61 0.06
CA GLU A 92 -16.19 -5.29 -0.10
C GLU A 92 -16.82 -4.72 1.17
N ASP A 93 -16.32 -5.12 2.34
CA ASP A 93 -16.74 -4.62 3.67
C ASP A 93 -16.06 -3.29 4.05
N GLY A 94 -15.21 -2.77 3.17
CA GLY A 94 -14.44 -1.54 3.37
C GLY A 94 -13.21 -1.67 4.24
N ASN A 95 -12.83 -2.88 4.65
CA ASN A 95 -11.51 -3.14 5.21
C ASN A 95 -10.41 -3.02 4.15
N ILE A 96 -9.17 -2.93 4.62
CA ILE A 96 -7.99 -2.90 3.75
C ILE A 96 -7.25 -4.23 3.82
N SER A 97 -6.92 -4.74 2.64
CA SER A 97 -5.97 -5.84 2.47
C SER A 97 -4.70 -5.37 1.78
N ILE A 98 -3.61 -6.00 2.19
CA ILE A 98 -2.31 -5.89 1.54
C ILE A 98 -2.09 -7.20 0.81
N GLU A 99 -1.79 -7.10 -0.46
CA GLU A 99 -1.62 -8.22 -1.38
C GLU A 99 -0.25 -8.14 -2.03
N THR A 100 0.36 -9.31 -2.21
CA THR A 100 1.68 -9.47 -2.84
C THR A 100 1.57 -10.52 -3.92
N ASN A 101 2.11 -10.23 -5.10
CA ASN A 101 2.05 -11.13 -6.24
C ASN A 101 3.41 -11.15 -6.93
N ALA A 102 3.83 -12.32 -7.40
CA ALA A 102 5.06 -12.54 -8.14
C ALA A 102 4.83 -13.68 -9.14
N ASP A 103 5.59 -13.68 -10.23
CA ASP A 103 5.58 -14.82 -11.15
C ASP A 103 6.11 -16.07 -10.44
N GLU A 104 5.53 -17.25 -10.72
CA GLU A 104 5.93 -18.52 -10.08
C GLU A 104 7.43 -18.86 -10.30
N GLU A 105 8.01 -18.35 -11.38
CA GLU A 105 9.42 -18.54 -11.75
C GLU A 105 10.32 -17.41 -11.25
N ASP A 106 9.80 -16.45 -10.46
CA ASP A 106 10.55 -15.29 -10.02
C ASP A 106 11.52 -15.62 -8.88
N ILE A 107 12.80 -15.74 -9.24
CA ILE A 107 13.91 -15.92 -8.30
C ILE A 107 14.28 -14.64 -7.52
N THR A 108 13.77 -13.48 -7.93
CA THR A 108 14.06 -12.19 -7.30
C THR A 108 13.06 -11.82 -6.21
N TYR A 109 11.91 -12.51 -6.14
CA TYR A 109 10.93 -12.34 -5.08
C TYR A 109 11.33 -13.12 -3.82
N ASP A 110 11.33 -12.44 -2.68
CA ASP A 110 11.54 -13.03 -1.37
C ASP A 110 10.21 -13.11 -0.61
N GLU A 111 9.56 -14.27 -0.68
CA GLU A 111 8.27 -14.56 -0.03
C GLU A 111 8.34 -14.41 1.51
N ILE A 112 9.49 -14.75 2.12
CA ILE A 112 9.67 -14.67 3.57
C ILE A 112 9.70 -13.20 3.99
N THR A 113 10.52 -12.40 3.32
CA THR A 113 10.60 -10.96 3.55
C THR A 113 9.27 -10.28 3.26
N ALA A 114 8.58 -10.67 2.18
CA ALA A 114 7.25 -10.17 1.87
C ALA A 114 6.24 -10.39 3.02
N GLY A 115 6.12 -11.62 3.52
CA GLY A 115 5.21 -11.94 4.62
C GLY A 115 5.51 -11.16 5.91
N LEU A 116 6.79 -10.99 6.25
CA LEU A 116 7.23 -10.21 7.41
C LEU A 116 6.85 -8.73 7.27
N LEU A 117 7.13 -8.13 6.12
CA LEU A 117 6.83 -6.72 5.84
C LEU A 117 5.31 -6.46 5.83
N VAL A 118 4.50 -7.38 5.30
CA VAL A 118 3.03 -7.27 5.37
C VAL A 118 2.57 -7.19 6.83
N GLY A 119 3.06 -8.09 7.68
CA GLY A 119 2.72 -8.10 9.10
C GLY A 119 3.16 -6.82 9.82
N GLU A 120 4.35 -6.33 9.51
CA GLU A 120 4.90 -5.11 10.10
C GLU A 120 4.10 -3.87 9.69
N VAL A 121 3.81 -3.72 8.39
CA VAL A 121 3.01 -2.61 7.85
C VAL A 121 1.61 -2.62 8.46
N ARG A 122 0.94 -3.78 8.52
CA ARG A 122 -0.38 -3.91 9.16
C ARG A 122 -0.33 -3.47 10.63
N ARG A 123 0.68 -3.91 11.39
CA ARG A 123 0.82 -3.57 12.81
C ARG A 123 1.13 -2.10 13.05
N LYS A 124 2.07 -1.51 12.29
CA LYS A 124 2.53 -0.13 12.50
C LYS A 124 1.55 0.91 11.95
N ARG A 125 0.75 0.54 10.95
CA ARG A 125 -0.14 1.43 10.19
C ARG A 125 -1.61 1.11 10.35
N GLN A 126 -1.97 0.42 11.42
CA GLN A 126 -3.34 0.09 11.75
C GLN A 126 -4.26 1.32 11.72
N ASP A 127 -3.93 2.38 12.48
CA ASP A 127 -4.73 3.62 12.52
C ASP A 127 -4.91 4.26 11.14
N LEU A 128 -3.87 4.21 10.30
CA LEU A 128 -3.93 4.73 8.93
C LEU A 128 -4.91 3.92 8.09
N PHE A 129 -4.83 2.58 8.16
CA PHE A 129 -5.71 1.72 7.38
C PHE A 129 -7.15 1.74 7.88
N GLU A 130 -7.38 1.86 9.18
CA GLU A 130 -8.71 2.07 9.75
C GLU A 130 -9.33 3.38 9.26
N ALA A 131 -8.55 4.47 9.27
CA ALA A 131 -9.03 5.76 8.75
C ALA A 131 -9.34 5.72 7.25
N LEU A 132 -8.52 5.03 6.47
CA LEU A 132 -8.74 4.83 5.03
C LEU A 132 -9.96 3.92 4.74
N GLY A 133 -10.14 2.86 5.52
CA GLY A 133 -11.30 1.98 5.42
C GLY A 133 -12.60 2.72 5.74
N LEU A 134 -12.61 3.52 6.82
CA LEU A 134 -13.74 4.40 7.14
C LEU A 134 -14.03 5.41 6.02
N TYR A 135 -12.99 6.03 5.46
CA TYR A 135 -13.13 6.91 4.30
C TYR A 135 -13.80 6.17 3.13
N TYR A 136 -13.38 4.95 2.82
CA TYR A 136 -13.95 4.16 1.74
C TYR A 136 -15.43 3.82 1.98
N ARG A 137 -15.77 3.35 3.19
CA ARG A 137 -17.16 3.05 3.59
C ARG A 137 -18.09 4.26 3.41
N ILE A 138 -17.66 5.44 3.86
CA ILE A 138 -18.49 6.66 3.79
C ILE A 138 -18.57 7.20 2.36
N TYR A 139 -17.43 7.38 1.69
CA TYR A 139 -17.38 8.15 0.44
C TYR A 139 -17.57 7.30 -0.83
N VAL A 140 -17.31 5.99 -0.75
CA VAL A 140 -17.45 5.06 -1.89
C VAL A 140 -18.64 4.14 -1.71
N LEU A 141 -18.80 3.51 -0.54
CA LEU A 141 -19.94 2.62 -0.28
C LEU A 141 -21.20 3.38 0.13
N HIS A 142 -21.11 4.68 0.40
CA HIS A 142 -22.21 5.55 0.83
C HIS A 142 -22.88 5.08 2.12
N GLU A 143 -22.12 4.44 3.00
CA GLU A 143 -22.59 4.09 4.34
C GLU A 143 -22.80 5.34 5.19
N ASN A 144 -23.82 5.29 6.05
CA ASN A 144 -24.13 6.37 6.95
C ASN A 144 -23.14 6.37 8.12
N PRO A 145 -22.41 7.47 8.38
CA PRO A 145 -21.45 7.54 9.48
C PRO A 145 -22.04 7.22 10.85
N ALA A 146 -23.33 7.51 11.07
CA ALA A 146 -24.00 7.20 12.32
C ALA A 146 -24.08 5.68 12.57
N ASP A 147 -24.33 4.89 11.52
CA ASP A 147 -24.52 3.44 11.64
C ASP A 147 -23.18 2.72 11.89
N ILE A 148 -22.07 3.29 11.42
CA ILE A 148 -20.70 2.74 11.58
C ILE A 148 -20.20 2.89 13.03
N LEU A 149 -20.51 4.01 13.68
CA LEU A 149 -20.03 4.34 15.02
C LEU A 149 -20.72 3.48 16.10
N ASP A 150 -21.90 2.94 15.81
CA ASP A 150 -22.63 2.05 16.73
C ASP A 150 -22.06 0.61 16.72
N GLU A 151 -21.21 0.27 15.75
CA GLU A 151 -20.54 -1.05 15.62
C GLU A 151 -19.15 -1.10 16.29
N SER A 152 -18.63 0.05 16.74
CA SER A 152 -17.23 0.23 17.22
C SER A 152 -17.06 0.05 18.73
#